data_AF-A0A0D6TD98-F1
#
_entry.id   AF-A0A0D6TD98-F1
#
_cell.length_a   1.000
_cell.length_b   1.000
_cell.length_c   1.000
_cell.angle_alpha   90.00
_cell.angle_beta   90.00
_cell.angle_gamma   90.00
#
_symmetry.space_group_name_H-M   'P 1'
#
loop_
_entity.id
_entity.type
_entity.pdbx_description
1 polymer ?
#
loop_
_entity_poly.entity_id
_entity_poly.type
_entity_poly.pdbx_seq_one_letter_code
_entity_poly.pdbx_strand_id
1 'polypeptide(L)'
;MRQFLSGIALAAMIATGAVAPAAAQNLFAPVVYVNDSAVTRYEVDQRMRFMQVIGAPDASAAAAERALVDDRLRIQAARQIGVEITPEGLQAGLEEFAGRAGLDAAGFIAQLERAGIEEGVFRDFVEAGTVWRDVVRARLLPRVNVTDAEVDQELQRVIETPIIDRVLLSELIIPAPPGQEAQALQLAERIAASRPTEAQFAEAARQYSATPSAEAGGRLELLALDNLPPSLRPIIAGLQPGQTTPPLPVEGAVVLFFLRDAQGTLRPGAREQVLDYMTLRLASVTDAASLAARATSCDDLYVQAGPEAAAQIQRQTVSQGAIPQMIGARLASLDANEAGVVPSGAGADLVMLCSRQPALAAQAQVATTALPDDGVEAAIPQPEVQGIPSREAVRDRLFNAKINTAAEGLLADLRADAIIRRP
;
A
#
# COMPACT_ATOMS: atom_id res chain seq x y z
N MET A 1 37.31 -85.16 53.96
CA MET A 1 36.99 -84.15 54.99
C MET A 1 36.88 -82.80 54.30
N ARG A 2 35.78 -82.08 54.56
CA ARG A 2 35.45 -80.63 54.42
C ARG A 2 36.42 -79.76 53.58
N GLN A 3 35.96 -78.87 52.71
CA GLN A 3 35.41 -77.53 53.06
C GLN A 3 34.70 -76.95 51.81
N PHE A 4 33.40 -76.63 51.89
CA PHE A 4 32.75 -75.32 52.15
C PHE A 4 32.45 -74.46 50.91
N LEU A 5 31.15 -74.22 50.75
CA LEU A 5 30.44 -73.37 49.80
C LEU A 5 30.68 -71.88 50.06
N SER A 6 30.71 -71.09 48.98
CA SER A 6 30.08 -69.77 48.93
C SER A 6 29.87 -69.35 47.48
N GLY A 7 28.62 -69.36 47.04
CA GLY A 7 28.18 -68.89 45.74
C GLY A 7 27.74 -67.42 45.82
N ILE A 8 28.26 -66.60 44.92
CA ILE A 8 27.73 -65.27 44.60
C ILE A 8 27.25 -65.35 43.15
N ALA A 9 25.94 -65.34 42.97
CA ALA A 9 25.28 -65.29 41.67
C ALA A 9 25.22 -63.83 41.19
N LEU A 10 25.97 -63.50 40.15
CA LEU A 10 25.86 -62.24 39.42
C LEU A 10 24.96 -62.45 38.20
N ALA A 11 23.68 -62.11 38.35
CA ALA A 11 22.71 -62.14 37.26
C ALA A 11 22.93 -60.91 36.36
N ALA A 12 23.53 -61.11 35.19
CA ALA A 12 23.61 -60.12 34.13
C ALA A 12 22.25 -60.00 33.43
N MET A 13 21.47 -58.97 33.77
CA MET A 13 20.28 -58.58 33.00
C MET A 13 20.72 -57.92 31.69
N ILE A 14 20.57 -58.64 30.59
CA ILE A 14 20.64 -58.10 29.23
C ILE A 14 19.31 -57.36 29.00
N ALA A 15 19.31 -56.05 29.19
CA ALA A 15 18.21 -55.19 28.79
C ALA A 15 18.23 -55.04 27.26
N THR A 16 17.42 -55.84 26.57
CA THR A 16 17.07 -55.63 25.17
C THR A 16 16.20 -54.38 25.07
N GLY A 17 16.85 -53.23 24.86
CA GLY A 17 16.17 -52.00 24.49
C GLY A 17 15.47 -52.17 23.15
N ALA A 18 14.15 -52.29 23.18
CA ALA A 18 13.32 -52.17 21.98
C ALA A 18 13.43 -50.72 21.48
N VAL A 19 14.25 -50.52 20.45
CA VAL A 19 14.23 -49.28 19.68
C VAL A 19 12.90 -49.28 18.95
N ALA A 20 11.95 -48.45 19.38
CA ALA A 20 10.71 -48.24 18.65
C ALA A 20 11.08 -47.79 17.21
N PRO A 21 10.46 -48.36 16.17
CA PRO A 21 10.72 -47.90 14.81
C PRO A 21 10.28 -46.44 14.73
N ALA A 22 11.21 -45.55 14.37
CA ALA A 22 10.86 -44.20 13.97
C ALA A 22 9.90 -44.33 12.78
N ALA A 23 8.64 -43.94 12.96
CA ALA A 23 7.67 -43.90 11.88
C ALA A 23 8.22 -42.96 10.81
N ALA A 24 8.64 -43.52 9.67
CA ALA A 24 9.07 -42.73 8.52
C ALA A 24 7.88 -41.86 8.09
N GLN A 25 7.95 -40.56 8.37
CA GLN A 25 6.95 -39.61 7.95
C GLN A 25 6.93 -39.60 6.42
N ASN A 26 5.83 -40.00 5.79
CA ASN A 26 5.70 -40.00 4.34
C ASN A 26 5.67 -38.54 3.85
N LEU A 27 6.81 -38.02 3.39
CA LEU A 27 6.96 -36.64 2.91
C LEU A 27 6.08 -36.34 1.68
N PHE A 28 5.75 -37.37 0.90
CA PHE A 28 4.88 -37.23 -0.29
C PHE A 28 3.40 -37.40 0.03
N ALA A 29 3.04 -37.57 1.30
CA ALA A 29 1.63 -37.56 1.69
C ALA A 29 1.03 -36.16 1.43
N PRO A 30 -0.17 -36.09 0.79
CA PRO A 30 -0.92 -34.86 0.67
C PRO A 30 -1.20 -34.26 2.05
N VAL A 31 -1.08 -32.94 2.18
CA VAL A 31 -1.50 -32.16 3.36
C VAL A 31 -2.74 -31.33 3.07
N VAL A 32 -2.95 -30.96 1.80
CA VAL A 32 -4.17 -30.30 1.33
C VAL A 32 -4.44 -30.67 -0.14
N TYR A 33 -5.70 -30.89 -0.48
CA TYR A 33 -6.20 -31.03 -1.83
C TYR A 33 -6.87 -29.71 -2.26
N VAL A 34 -6.55 -29.25 -3.47
CA VAL A 34 -7.07 -28.05 -4.11
C VAL A 34 -7.64 -28.44 -5.46
N ASN A 35 -8.96 -28.58 -5.54
CA ASN A 35 -9.67 -29.17 -6.67
C ASN A 35 -9.08 -30.56 -7.01
N ASP A 36 -8.58 -30.74 -8.23
CA ASP A 36 -8.00 -32.01 -8.71
C ASP A 36 -6.48 -32.13 -8.45
N SER A 37 -5.92 -31.26 -7.60
CA SER A 37 -4.48 -31.22 -7.32
C SER A 37 -4.18 -31.36 -5.83
N ALA A 38 -3.04 -31.94 -5.47
CA ALA A 38 -2.62 -32.10 -4.07
C ALA A 38 -1.34 -31.30 -3.79
N VAL A 39 -1.24 -30.72 -2.61
CA VAL A 39 -0.01 -30.18 -2.04
C VAL A 39 0.50 -31.17 -1.01
N THR A 40 1.77 -31.54 -1.12
CA THR A 40 2.43 -32.53 -0.26
C THR A 40 3.20 -31.88 0.89
N ARG A 41 3.54 -32.68 1.91
CA ARG A 41 4.40 -32.22 3.02
C ARG A 41 5.78 -31.78 2.51
N TYR A 42 6.32 -32.50 1.52
CA TYR A 42 7.59 -32.17 0.87
C TYR A 42 7.58 -30.78 0.24
N GLU A 43 6.53 -30.45 -0.53
CA GLU A 43 6.38 -29.14 -1.15
C GLU A 43 6.30 -28.02 -0.10
N VAL A 44 5.57 -28.25 1.00
CA VAL A 44 5.51 -27.27 2.10
C VAL A 44 6.88 -27.02 2.70
N ASP A 45 7.65 -28.08 3.02
CA ASP A 45 8.98 -27.94 3.60
C ASP A 45 9.97 -27.22 2.66
N GLN A 46 9.93 -27.57 1.36
CA GLN A 46 10.73 -26.92 0.31
C GLN A 46 10.35 -25.44 0.15
N ARG A 47 9.05 -25.13 0.13
CA ARG A 47 8.54 -23.77 0.01
C ARG A 47 8.90 -22.91 1.21
N MET A 48 8.86 -23.45 2.43
CA MET A 48 9.30 -22.73 3.63
C MET A 48 10.76 -22.29 3.51
N ARG A 49 11.66 -23.20 3.11
CA ARG A 49 13.09 -22.89 2.93
C ARG A 49 13.29 -21.84 1.84
N PHE A 50 12.59 -21.98 0.72
CA PHE A 50 12.60 -20.98 -0.35
C PHE A 50 12.18 -19.59 0.16
N MET A 51 11.08 -19.52 0.91
CA MET A 51 10.59 -18.28 1.52
C MET A 51 11.60 -17.67 2.51
N GLN A 52 12.34 -18.48 3.27
CA GLN A 52 13.42 -18.01 4.13
C GLN A 52 14.57 -17.40 3.34
N VAL A 53 14.99 -18.05 2.25
CA VAL A 53 16.10 -17.56 1.40
C VAL A 53 15.76 -16.24 0.73
N ILE A 54 14.52 -16.06 0.26
CA ILE A 54 14.09 -14.80 -0.36
C ILE A 54 13.67 -13.71 0.65
N GLY A 55 13.80 -13.98 1.95
CA GLY A 55 13.47 -13.02 3.02
C GLY A 55 11.98 -12.69 3.12
N ALA A 56 11.10 -13.66 2.88
CA ALA A 56 9.66 -13.45 3.02
C ALA A 56 9.30 -13.10 4.49
N PRO A 57 8.35 -12.16 4.74
CA PRO A 57 8.00 -11.74 6.10
C PRO A 57 7.52 -12.86 7.03
N ASP A 58 6.85 -13.88 6.47
CA ASP A 58 6.39 -15.08 7.19
C ASP A 58 6.74 -16.30 6.35
N ALA A 59 7.64 -17.15 6.85
CA ALA A 59 8.07 -18.40 6.21
C ALA A 59 7.64 -19.64 7.03
N SER A 60 6.53 -19.54 7.77
CA SER A 60 5.94 -20.67 8.50
C SER A 60 5.35 -21.72 7.57
N ALA A 61 5.16 -22.95 8.07
CA ALA A 61 4.50 -24.02 7.32
C ALA A 61 3.10 -23.65 6.85
N ALA A 62 2.34 -22.91 7.68
CA ALA A 62 1.02 -22.43 7.31
C ALA A 62 1.06 -21.34 6.23
N ALA A 63 2.10 -20.50 6.18
CA ALA A 63 2.30 -19.54 5.10
C ALA A 63 2.70 -20.23 3.79
N ALA A 64 3.63 -21.19 3.85
CA ALA A 64 4.04 -22.00 2.71
C ALA A 64 2.89 -22.82 2.12
N GLU A 65 2.08 -23.48 2.95
CA GLU A 65 0.87 -24.21 2.49
C GLU A 65 -0.10 -23.26 1.78
N ARG A 66 -0.41 -22.09 2.37
CA ARG A 66 -1.29 -21.10 1.74
C ARG A 66 -0.73 -20.60 0.40
N ALA A 67 0.56 -20.31 0.32
CA ALA A 67 1.19 -19.88 -0.91
C ALA A 67 1.10 -20.95 -2.02
N LEU A 68 1.33 -22.22 -1.68
CA LEU A 68 1.21 -23.33 -2.63
C LEU A 68 -0.24 -23.52 -3.10
N VAL A 69 -1.23 -23.38 -2.20
CA VAL A 69 -2.65 -23.38 -2.57
C VAL A 69 -2.93 -22.27 -3.59
N ASP A 70 -2.45 -21.05 -3.33
CA ASP A 70 -2.62 -19.91 -4.22
C ASP A 70 -2.00 -20.16 -5.60
N ASP A 71 -0.81 -20.74 -5.66
CA ASP A 71 -0.14 -21.05 -6.92
C ASP A 71 -0.94 -22.05 -7.76
N ARG A 72 -1.52 -23.07 -7.12
CA ARG A 72 -2.43 -24.00 -7.83
C ARG A 72 -3.64 -23.27 -8.39
N LEU A 73 -4.24 -22.35 -7.63
CA LEU A 73 -5.39 -21.56 -8.11
C LEU A 73 -5.02 -20.61 -9.24
N ARG A 74 -3.85 -19.97 -9.17
CA ARG A 74 -3.32 -19.09 -10.24
C ARG A 74 -3.13 -19.85 -11.54
N ILE A 75 -2.48 -21.03 -11.48
CA ILE A 75 -2.26 -21.89 -12.64
C ILE A 75 -3.60 -22.38 -13.22
N GLN A 76 -4.54 -22.78 -12.36
CA GLN A 76 -5.88 -23.20 -12.81
C GLN A 76 -6.64 -22.06 -13.49
N ALA A 77 -6.61 -20.85 -12.92
CA ALA A 77 -7.25 -19.67 -13.51
C ALA A 77 -6.66 -19.30 -14.88
N ALA A 78 -5.34 -19.45 -15.04
CA ALA A 78 -4.67 -19.28 -16.34
C ALA A 78 -5.14 -20.31 -17.37
N ARG A 79 -5.15 -21.60 -17.01
CA ARG A 79 -5.62 -22.67 -17.89
C ARG A 79 -7.08 -22.48 -18.33
N GLN A 80 -7.95 -21.97 -17.45
CA GLN A 80 -9.35 -21.69 -17.78
C GLN A 80 -9.53 -20.67 -18.91
N ILE A 81 -8.54 -19.79 -19.13
CA ILE A 81 -8.56 -18.80 -20.22
C ILE A 81 -7.57 -19.14 -21.35
N GLY A 82 -7.01 -20.34 -21.36
CA GLY A 82 -6.03 -20.78 -22.36
C GLY A 82 -4.66 -20.11 -22.24
N VAL A 83 -4.31 -19.57 -21.07
CA VAL A 83 -2.97 -19.04 -20.78
C VAL A 83 -2.10 -20.15 -20.22
N GLU A 84 -0.98 -20.39 -20.88
CA GLU A 84 0.08 -21.33 -20.47
C GLU A 84 1.45 -20.67 -20.67
N ILE A 85 2.42 -20.99 -19.80
CA ILE A 85 3.76 -20.45 -19.92
C ILE A 85 4.55 -21.21 -20.99
N THR A 86 5.24 -20.49 -21.88
CA THR A 86 6.18 -21.12 -22.81
C THR A 86 7.54 -21.34 -22.12
N PRO A 87 8.38 -22.28 -22.59
CA PRO A 87 9.73 -22.46 -22.06
C PRO A 87 10.55 -21.16 -22.06
N GLU A 88 10.42 -20.35 -23.10
CA GLU A 88 11.10 -19.06 -23.24
C GLU A 88 10.55 -18.04 -22.23
N GLY A 89 9.23 -18.01 -22.03
CA GLY A 89 8.59 -17.16 -21.03
C GLY A 89 9.00 -17.54 -19.61
N LEU A 90 9.13 -18.84 -19.33
CA LEU A 90 9.62 -19.33 -18.04
C LEU A 90 11.08 -18.93 -17.83
N GLN A 91 11.96 -19.13 -18.82
CA GLN A 91 13.35 -18.69 -18.71
C GLN A 91 13.46 -17.19 -18.47
N ALA A 92 12.72 -16.38 -19.23
CA ALA A 92 12.70 -14.93 -19.05
C ALA A 92 12.23 -14.53 -17.64
N GLY A 93 11.21 -15.22 -17.10
CA GLY A 93 10.75 -14.99 -15.72
C GLY A 93 11.80 -15.37 -14.67
N LEU A 94 12.56 -16.45 -14.88
CA LEU A 94 13.64 -16.87 -13.98
C LEU A 94 14.76 -15.83 -13.97
N GLU A 95 15.17 -15.34 -15.14
CA GLU A 95 16.18 -14.28 -15.26
C GLU A 95 15.70 -12.96 -14.64
N GLU A 96 14.44 -12.57 -14.89
CA GLU A 96 13.83 -11.36 -14.31
C GLU A 96 13.84 -11.43 -12.78
N PHE A 97 13.50 -12.59 -12.21
CA PHE A 97 13.47 -12.77 -10.77
C PHE A 97 14.88 -12.76 -10.17
N ALA A 98 15.81 -13.54 -10.72
CA ALA A 98 17.19 -13.62 -10.25
C ALA A 98 17.91 -12.27 -10.36
N GLY A 99 17.63 -11.51 -11.43
CA GLY A 99 18.22 -10.19 -11.66
C GLY A 99 17.93 -9.18 -10.55
N ARG A 100 16.81 -9.33 -9.83
CA ARG A 100 16.47 -8.48 -8.67
C ARG A 100 17.43 -8.66 -7.50
N ALA A 101 18.07 -9.82 -7.41
CA ALA A 101 19.12 -10.13 -6.44
C ALA A 101 20.54 -9.90 -7.01
N GLY A 102 20.66 -9.32 -8.22
CA GLY A 102 21.94 -9.11 -8.89
C GLY A 102 22.58 -10.41 -9.41
N LEU A 103 21.78 -11.44 -9.67
CA LEU A 103 22.21 -12.76 -10.13
C LEU A 103 21.55 -13.11 -11.46
N ASP A 104 22.14 -14.06 -12.20
CA ASP A 104 21.45 -14.75 -13.29
C ASP A 104 20.67 -15.96 -12.75
N ALA A 105 19.80 -16.54 -13.59
CA ALA A 105 18.98 -17.68 -13.18
C ALA A 105 19.82 -18.86 -12.65
N ALA A 106 20.92 -19.20 -13.34
CA ALA A 106 21.80 -20.30 -12.95
C ALA A 106 22.50 -20.05 -11.61
N GLY A 107 23.00 -18.84 -11.38
CA GLY A 107 23.63 -18.44 -10.12
C GLY A 107 22.65 -18.44 -8.96
N PHE A 108 21.40 -18.06 -9.19
CA PHE A 108 20.35 -18.13 -8.18
C PHE A 108 19.98 -19.58 -7.83
N ILE A 109 19.79 -20.44 -8.83
CA ILE A 109 19.56 -21.88 -8.63
C ILE A 109 20.68 -22.51 -7.80
N ALA A 110 21.94 -22.20 -8.13
CA ALA A 110 23.08 -22.69 -7.36
C ALA A 110 23.09 -22.22 -5.89
N GLN A 111 22.49 -21.07 -5.58
CA GLN A 111 22.30 -20.63 -4.19
C GLN A 111 21.19 -21.41 -3.48
N LEU A 112 20.08 -21.65 -4.17
CA LEU A 112 18.96 -22.46 -3.66
C LEU A 112 19.41 -23.89 -3.34
N GLU A 113 20.19 -24.52 -4.21
CA GLU A 113 20.72 -25.86 -4.01
C GLU A 113 21.61 -25.95 -2.75
N ARG A 114 22.44 -24.93 -2.49
CA ARG A 114 23.26 -24.85 -1.26
C ARG A 114 22.40 -24.74 0.00
N ALA A 115 21.20 -24.18 -0.10
CA ALA A 115 20.21 -24.15 0.97
C ALA A 115 19.33 -25.43 1.02
N GLY A 116 19.63 -26.43 0.18
CA GLY A 116 18.88 -27.67 0.09
C GLY A 116 17.48 -27.52 -0.50
N ILE A 117 17.31 -26.54 -1.40
CA ILE A 117 16.07 -26.27 -2.13
C ILE A 117 16.22 -26.76 -3.56
N GLU A 118 15.23 -27.50 -4.06
CA GLU A 118 15.23 -27.98 -5.44
C GLU A 118 14.91 -26.87 -6.45
N GLU A 119 15.52 -26.95 -7.64
CA GLU A 119 15.25 -26.03 -8.75
C GLU A 119 13.75 -25.95 -9.12
N GLY A 120 13.05 -27.09 -9.04
CA GLY A 120 11.61 -27.17 -9.34
C GLY A 120 10.78 -26.17 -8.53
N VAL A 121 11.15 -25.92 -7.27
CA VAL A 121 10.45 -24.96 -6.39
C VAL A 121 10.51 -23.55 -6.96
N PHE A 122 11.65 -23.17 -7.52
CA PHE A 122 11.85 -21.86 -8.13
C PHE A 122 11.10 -21.74 -9.45
N ARG A 123 11.16 -22.79 -10.29
CA ARG A 123 10.44 -22.84 -11.57
C ARG A 123 8.93 -22.74 -11.37
N ASP A 124 8.37 -23.54 -10.45
CA ASP A 124 6.94 -23.56 -10.15
C ASP A 124 6.45 -22.20 -9.62
N PHE A 125 7.25 -21.55 -8.76
CA PHE A 125 6.94 -20.22 -8.25
C PHE A 125 6.92 -19.15 -9.35
N VAL A 126 7.91 -19.17 -10.24
CA VAL A 126 7.99 -18.21 -11.36
C VAL A 126 6.90 -18.46 -12.39
N GLU A 127 6.58 -19.73 -12.68
CA GLU A 127 5.46 -20.11 -13.53
C GLU A 127 4.16 -19.54 -12.98
N ALA A 128 3.81 -19.88 -11.73
CA ALA A 128 2.57 -19.44 -11.10
C ALA A 128 2.44 -17.91 -11.08
N GLY A 129 3.53 -17.20 -10.75
CA GLY A 129 3.56 -15.73 -10.79
C GLY A 129 3.41 -15.16 -12.19
N THR A 130 4.04 -15.76 -13.20
CA THR A 130 4.01 -15.27 -14.58
C THR A 130 2.64 -15.46 -15.22
N VAL A 131 2.07 -16.66 -15.15
CA VAL A 131 0.73 -16.92 -15.70
C VAL A 131 -0.33 -16.10 -14.96
N TRP A 132 -0.13 -15.82 -13.67
CA TRP A 132 -1.01 -14.94 -12.91
C TRP A 132 -0.98 -13.49 -13.41
N ARG A 133 0.19 -12.95 -13.75
CA ARG A 133 0.29 -11.60 -14.38
C ARG A 133 -0.53 -11.56 -15.67
N ASP A 134 -0.51 -12.62 -16.45
CA ASP A 134 -1.27 -12.71 -17.70
C ASP A 134 -2.79 -12.82 -17.46
N VAL A 135 -3.21 -13.56 -16.43
CA VAL A 135 -4.61 -13.60 -15.98
C VAL A 135 -5.10 -12.22 -15.56
N VAL A 136 -4.32 -11.51 -14.75
CA VAL A 136 -4.62 -10.14 -14.31
C VAL A 136 -4.71 -9.21 -15.51
N ARG A 137 -3.73 -9.29 -16.44
CA ARG A 137 -3.72 -8.50 -17.67
C ARG A 137 -4.98 -8.73 -18.50
N ALA A 138 -5.38 -9.98 -18.70
CA ALA A 138 -6.50 -10.35 -19.55
C ALA A 138 -7.86 -10.04 -18.91
N ARG A 139 -8.03 -10.30 -17.61
CA ARG A 139 -9.34 -10.21 -16.94
C ARG A 139 -9.60 -8.86 -16.27
N LEU A 140 -8.56 -8.20 -15.76
CA LEU A 140 -8.71 -7.03 -14.87
C LEU A 140 -8.36 -5.72 -15.56
N LEU A 141 -7.31 -5.65 -16.39
CA LEU A 141 -6.94 -4.37 -17.04
C LEU A 141 -8.09 -3.68 -17.78
N PRO A 142 -8.92 -4.37 -18.60
CA PRO A 142 -10.01 -3.70 -19.31
C PRO A 142 -11.10 -3.14 -18.39
N ARG A 143 -11.12 -3.56 -17.12
CA ARG A 143 -12.11 -3.16 -16.12
C ARG A 143 -11.62 -2.04 -15.21
N VAL A 144 -10.32 -1.77 -15.19
CA VAL A 144 -9.74 -0.72 -14.34
C VAL A 144 -9.70 0.58 -15.13
N ASN A 145 -10.47 1.55 -14.66
CA ASN A 145 -10.40 2.93 -15.11
C ASN A 145 -10.12 3.84 -13.91
N VAL A 146 -9.29 4.86 -14.12
CA VAL A 146 -9.03 5.92 -13.14
C VAL A 146 -9.64 7.19 -13.68
N THR A 147 -10.66 7.69 -13.00
CA THR A 147 -11.37 8.92 -13.40
C THR A 147 -10.57 10.15 -12.99
N ASP A 148 -10.77 11.27 -13.69
CA ASP A 148 -10.13 12.53 -13.32
C ASP A 148 -10.53 12.99 -11.91
N ALA A 149 -11.79 12.73 -11.51
CA ALA A 149 -12.28 13.01 -10.17
C ALA A 149 -11.50 12.26 -9.07
N GLU A 150 -11.11 11.00 -9.32
CA GLU A 150 -10.28 10.23 -8.39
C GLU A 150 -8.85 10.80 -8.29
N VAL A 151 -8.29 11.25 -9.41
CA VAL A 151 -6.99 11.93 -9.44
C VAL A 151 -7.05 13.25 -8.68
N ASP A 152 -8.12 14.03 -8.89
CA ASP A 152 -8.37 15.29 -8.18
C ASP A 152 -8.45 15.08 -6.67
N GLN A 153 -9.25 14.09 -6.25
CA GLN A 153 -9.43 13.75 -4.85
C GLN A 153 -8.12 13.33 -4.20
N GLU A 154 -7.33 12.48 -4.86
CA GLU A 154 -6.05 12.01 -4.32
C GLU A 154 -5.01 13.14 -4.28
N LEU A 155 -4.96 14.00 -5.30
CA LEU A 155 -4.08 15.16 -5.33
C LEU A 155 -4.45 16.17 -4.23
N GLN A 156 -5.75 16.44 -4.05
CA GLN A 156 -6.25 17.27 -2.95
C GLN A 156 -5.84 16.69 -1.59
N ARG A 157 -6.02 15.38 -1.39
CA ARG A 157 -5.59 14.69 -0.17
C ARG A 157 -4.11 14.89 0.10
N VAL A 158 -3.25 14.75 -0.91
CA VAL A 158 -1.79 14.95 -0.77
C VAL A 158 -1.45 16.40 -0.43
N ILE A 159 -2.12 17.37 -1.06
CA ILE A 159 -1.91 18.80 -0.84
C ILE A 159 -2.35 19.23 0.56
N GLU A 160 -3.52 18.77 0.98
CA GLU A 160 -4.13 19.08 2.28
C GLU A 160 -3.55 18.24 3.42
N THR A 161 -2.72 17.24 3.13
CA THR A 161 -1.94 16.55 4.16
C THR A 161 -0.83 17.49 4.65
N PRO A 162 -0.83 17.89 5.93
CA PRO A 162 0.21 18.75 6.48
C PRO A 162 1.57 18.07 6.39
N ILE A 163 2.60 18.88 6.10
CA ILE A 163 3.98 18.43 6.26
C ILE A 163 4.26 18.45 7.75
N ILE A 164 4.45 17.27 8.33
CA ILE A 164 4.79 17.12 9.75
C ILE A 164 6.14 17.77 9.99
N ASP A 165 6.17 18.81 10.82
CA ASP A 165 7.38 19.55 11.18
C ASP A 165 7.80 19.27 12.63
N ARG A 166 6.84 18.97 13.51
CA ARG A 166 7.09 18.64 14.92
C ARG A 166 6.28 17.44 15.39
N VAL A 167 6.84 16.68 16.31
CA VAL A 167 6.23 15.47 16.85
C VAL A 167 6.34 15.41 18.37
N LEU A 168 5.31 14.87 19.02
CA LEU A 168 5.32 14.46 20.41
C LEU A 168 5.42 12.95 20.47
N LEU A 169 6.59 12.45 20.89
CA LEU A 169 6.85 11.03 21.00
C LEU A 169 6.84 10.58 22.46
N SER A 170 6.60 9.29 22.67
CA SER A 170 7.08 8.56 23.83
C SER A 170 8.00 7.43 23.35
N GLU A 171 9.05 7.13 24.10
CA GLU A 171 10.01 6.07 23.80
C GLU A 171 9.91 4.93 24.82
N LEU A 172 10.24 3.73 24.35
CA LEU A 172 10.46 2.56 25.18
C LEU A 172 11.72 1.85 24.65
N ILE A 173 12.77 1.80 25.46
CA ILE A 173 14.05 1.15 25.11
C ILE A 173 14.21 -0.09 25.98
N ILE A 174 13.98 -1.26 25.38
CA ILE A 174 14.10 -2.56 26.04
C ILE A 174 15.57 -3.02 25.91
N PRO A 175 16.32 -3.19 27.02
CA PRO A 175 17.68 -3.71 26.97
C PRO A 175 17.74 -5.10 26.32
N ALA A 176 18.73 -5.28 25.45
CA ALA A 176 19.02 -6.53 24.76
C ALA A 176 20.51 -6.87 24.93
N PRO A 177 20.96 -7.23 26.15
CA PRO A 177 22.34 -7.64 26.38
C PRO A 177 22.66 -8.92 25.59
N PRO A 178 23.96 -9.20 25.32
CA PRO A 178 24.37 -10.39 24.58
C PRO A 178 23.73 -11.68 25.10
N GLY A 179 23.02 -12.39 24.23
CA GLY A 179 22.29 -13.63 24.53
C GLY A 179 20.81 -13.45 24.93
N GLN A 180 20.29 -12.22 25.00
CA GLN A 180 18.88 -11.92 25.31
C GLN A 180 18.15 -11.16 24.19
N GLU A 181 18.78 -10.98 23.03
CA GLU A 181 18.27 -10.18 21.92
C GLU A 181 16.93 -10.69 21.42
N ALA A 182 16.81 -12.01 21.23
CA ALA A 182 15.56 -12.64 20.81
C ALA A 182 14.42 -12.43 21.83
N GLN A 183 14.73 -12.44 23.13
CA GLN A 183 13.75 -12.23 24.18
C GLN A 183 13.26 -10.77 24.22
N ALA A 184 14.19 -9.82 24.10
CA ALA A 184 13.88 -8.39 24.03
C ALA A 184 13.03 -8.07 22.78
N LEU A 185 13.39 -8.64 21.63
CA LEU A 185 12.64 -8.49 20.39
C LEU A 185 11.23 -9.05 20.51
N GLN A 186 11.06 -10.28 21.01
CA GLN A 186 9.73 -10.88 21.22
C GLN A 186 8.86 -10.07 22.18
N LEU A 187 9.45 -9.46 23.22
CA LEU A 187 8.72 -8.57 24.11
C LEU A 187 8.25 -7.32 23.37
N ALA A 188 9.14 -6.68 22.61
CA ALA A 188 8.82 -5.50 21.82
C ALA A 188 7.72 -5.79 20.78
N GLU A 189 7.82 -6.91 20.08
CA GLU A 189 6.83 -7.38 19.10
C GLU A 189 5.45 -7.55 19.75
N ARG A 190 5.37 -8.19 20.93
CA ARG A 190 4.09 -8.33 21.66
C ARG A 190 3.50 -6.98 22.05
N ILE A 191 4.33 -6.05 22.52
CA ILE A 191 3.87 -4.70 22.90
C ILE A 191 3.33 -3.98 21.67
N ALA A 192 4.09 -3.92 20.57
CA ALA A 192 3.67 -3.27 19.33
C ALA A 192 2.39 -3.92 18.75
N ALA A 193 2.33 -5.26 18.71
CA ALA A 193 1.19 -6.00 18.18
C ALA A 193 -0.11 -5.80 18.99
N SER A 194 0.01 -5.45 20.29
CA SER A 194 -1.14 -5.15 21.14
C SER A 194 -1.83 -3.82 20.80
N ARG A 195 -1.19 -2.98 19.98
CA ARG A 195 -1.64 -1.61 19.63
C ARG A 195 -2.02 -0.82 20.88
N PRO A 196 -1.04 -0.58 21.77
CA PRO A 196 -1.31 -0.04 23.09
C PRO A 196 -1.90 1.36 22.97
N THR A 197 -2.80 1.71 23.88
CA THR A 197 -3.15 3.11 24.14
C THR A 197 -1.95 3.85 24.74
N GLU A 198 -1.94 5.18 24.74
CA GLU A 198 -0.84 5.96 25.34
C GLU A 198 -0.59 5.56 26.80
N ALA A 199 -1.65 5.32 27.58
CA ALA A 199 -1.53 4.90 28.97
C ALA A 199 -0.87 3.52 29.12
N GLN A 200 -1.21 2.57 28.24
CA GLN A 200 -0.60 1.23 28.22
C GLN A 200 0.86 1.29 27.77
N PHE A 201 1.18 2.13 26.78
CA PHE A 201 2.57 2.34 26.34
C PHE A 201 3.40 2.97 27.47
N ALA A 202 2.85 3.97 28.18
CA ALA A 202 3.50 4.60 29.32
C ALA A 202 3.76 3.62 30.47
N GLU A 203 2.85 2.65 30.69
CA GLU A 203 3.06 1.59 31.67
C GLU A 203 4.17 0.63 31.25
N ALA A 204 4.17 0.20 29.98
CA ALA A 204 5.26 -0.61 29.44
C ALA A 204 6.61 0.13 29.51
N ALA A 205 6.63 1.44 29.25
CA ALA A 205 7.82 2.28 29.40
C ALA A 205 8.33 2.29 30.84
N ARG A 206 7.45 2.52 31.84
CA ARG A 206 7.83 2.45 33.26
C ARG A 206 8.38 1.08 33.67
N GLN A 207 7.82 0.01 33.13
CA GLN A 207 8.15 -1.35 33.52
C GLN A 207 9.43 -1.87 32.87
N TYR A 208 9.66 -1.55 31.59
CA TYR A 208 10.67 -2.23 30.77
C TYR A 208 11.75 -1.31 30.20
N SER A 209 11.54 0.02 30.18
CA SER A 209 12.50 0.93 29.57
C SER A 209 13.70 1.18 30.47
N ALA A 210 14.91 1.21 29.88
CA ALA A 210 16.15 1.53 30.58
C ALA A 210 16.60 3.00 30.45
N THR A 211 15.70 3.89 30.01
CA THR A 211 15.97 5.33 29.90
C THR A 211 15.40 6.13 31.08
N PRO A 212 15.95 7.32 31.41
CA PRO A 212 15.38 8.19 32.45
C PRO A 212 13.92 8.63 32.17
N SER A 213 13.54 8.72 30.89
CA SER A 213 12.18 9.05 30.48
C SER A 213 11.15 8.01 30.94
N ALA A 214 11.58 6.78 31.29
CA ALA A 214 10.73 5.69 31.77
C ALA A 214 9.82 6.12 32.92
N GLU A 215 10.34 6.88 33.89
CA GLU A 215 9.59 7.36 35.06
C GLU A 215 8.42 8.26 34.65
N ALA A 216 8.60 9.04 33.58
CA ALA A 216 7.58 9.88 32.96
C ALA A 216 6.76 9.15 31.89
N GLY A 217 6.78 7.81 31.87
CA GLY A 217 6.07 7.00 30.87
C GLY A 217 6.69 7.05 29.48
N GLY A 218 7.99 7.31 29.38
CA GLY A 218 8.74 7.41 28.12
C GLY A 218 8.56 8.74 27.39
N ARG A 219 7.84 9.71 27.97
CA ARG A 219 7.47 10.95 27.25
C ARG A 219 8.69 11.81 26.93
N LEU A 220 8.83 12.16 25.65
CA LEU A 220 9.80 13.13 25.15
C LEU A 220 9.18 14.52 25.02
N GLU A 221 10.00 15.56 24.92
CA GLU A 221 9.52 16.91 24.61
C GLU A 221 9.05 17.01 23.14
N LEU A 222 8.47 18.15 22.76
CA LEU A 222 8.12 18.44 21.37
C LEU A 222 9.41 18.57 20.54
N LEU A 223 9.60 17.67 19.58
CA LEU A 223 10.79 17.61 18.76
C LEU A 223 10.48 18.05 17.34
N ALA A 224 11.38 18.80 16.71
CA ALA A 224 11.33 18.97 15.26
C ALA A 224 11.65 17.63 14.60
N LEU A 225 10.88 17.23 13.59
CA LEU A 225 11.05 15.94 12.91
C LEU A 225 12.47 15.81 12.32
N ASP A 226 13.03 16.91 11.81
CA ASP A 226 14.39 16.95 11.27
C ASP A 226 15.50 16.80 12.30
N ASN A 227 15.20 16.98 13.59
CA ASN A 227 16.14 16.68 14.66
C ASN A 227 16.26 15.18 14.95
N LEU A 228 15.37 14.34 14.38
CA LEU A 228 15.49 12.89 14.49
C LEU A 228 16.58 12.36 13.55
N PRO A 229 17.23 11.24 13.91
CA PRO A 229 18.09 10.48 13.01
C PRO A 229 17.42 10.23 11.65
N PRO A 230 18.14 10.36 10.52
CA PRO A 230 17.54 10.24 9.18
C PRO A 230 16.77 8.94 8.94
N SER A 231 17.22 7.82 9.54
CA SER A 231 16.55 6.52 9.45
C SER A 231 15.19 6.47 10.16
N LEU A 232 14.96 7.32 11.18
CA LEU A 232 13.71 7.37 11.94
C LEU A 232 12.66 8.29 11.31
N ARG A 233 13.08 9.33 10.60
CA ARG A 233 12.17 10.33 10.00
C ARG A 233 11.05 9.71 9.17
N PRO A 234 11.30 8.83 8.18
CA PRO A 234 10.22 8.25 7.38
C PRO A 234 9.32 7.31 8.20
N ILE A 235 9.87 6.64 9.21
CA ILE A 235 9.11 5.74 10.09
C ILE A 235 8.12 6.56 10.93
N ILE A 236 8.60 7.62 11.58
CA ILE A 236 7.77 8.49 12.43
C ILE A 236 6.78 9.30 11.59
N ALA A 237 7.20 9.83 10.43
CA ALA A 237 6.32 10.55 9.52
C ALA A 237 5.18 9.68 8.94
N GLY A 238 5.39 8.36 8.88
CA GLY A 238 4.37 7.41 8.44
C GLY A 238 3.36 7.01 9.52
N LEU A 239 3.56 7.40 10.78
CA LEU A 239 2.64 7.10 11.87
C LEU A 239 1.48 8.10 11.93
N GLN A 240 0.32 7.61 12.36
CA GLN A 240 -0.78 8.47 12.84
C GLN A 240 -0.68 8.64 14.37
N PRO A 241 -1.13 9.76 14.93
CA PRO A 241 -1.26 9.90 16.39
C PRO A 241 -2.04 8.72 16.99
N GLY A 242 -1.50 8.15 18.07
CA GLY A 242 -1.99 6.93 18.69
C GLY A 242 -1.31 5.64 18.22
N GLN A 243 -0.42 5.69 17.22
CA GLN A 243 0.28 4.51 16.70
C GLN A 243 1.67 4.33 17.31
N THR A 244 2.13 3.08 17.32
CA THR A 244 3.49 2.69 17.73
C THR A 244 4.28 2.22 16.51
N THR A 245 5.59 2.48 16.48
CA THR A 245 6.49 1.91 15.48
C THR A 245 6.55 0.39 15.58
N PRO A 246 6.94 -0.32 14.50
CA PRO A 246 7.51 -1.65 14.64
C PRO A 246 8.72 -1.64 15.60
N PRO A 247 9.09 -2.78 16.21
CA PRO A 247 10.33 -2.90 16.98
C PRO A 247 11.55 -2.53 16.13
N LEU A 248 12.39 -1.64 16.66
CA LEU A 248 13.60 -1.16 16.01
C LEU A 248 14.82 -1.74 16.74
N PRO A 249 15.40 -2.85 16.26
CA PRO A 249 16.59 -3.42 16.88
C PRO A 249 17.78 -2.49 16.66
N VAL A 250 18.51 -2.20 17.73
CA VAL A 250 19.77 -1.46 17.73
C VAL A 250 20.80 -2.23 18.55
N GLU A 251 22.06 -1.82 18.49
CA GLU A 251 23.11 -2.48 19.27
C GLU A 251 22.78 -2.42 20.78
N GLY A 252 22.56 -3.59 21.38
CA GLY A 252 22.29 -3.73 22.81
C GLY A 252 20.86 -3.38 23.27
N ALA A 253 19.92 -3.05 22.37
CA ALA A 253 18.53 -2.77 22.76
C ALA A 253 17.52 -2.96 21.61
N VAL A 254 16.23 -2.97 21.96
CA VAL A 254 15.11 -2.85 21.01
C VAL A 254 14.29 -1.62 21.37
N VAL A 255 14.08 -0.74 20.40
CA VAL A 255 13.41 0.56 20.59
C VAL A 255 12.00 0.54 20.00
N LEU A 256 11.05 1.12 20.72
CA LEU A 256 9.71 1.44 20.24
C LEU A 256 9.42 2.92 20.46
N PHE A 257 8.75 3.55 19.50
CA PHE A 257 8.19 4.90 19.67
C PHE A 257 6.68 4.87 19.55
N PHE A 258 6.00 5.65 20.40
CA PHE A 258 4.58 5.94 20.31
C PHE A 258 4.38 7.40 19.89
N LEU A 259 3.65 7.63 18.80
CA LEU A 259 3.30 8.98 18.36
C LEU A 259 2.10 9.47 19.15
N ARG A 260 2.31 10.41 20.08
CA ARG A 260 1.21 11.02 20.85
C ARG A 260 0.47 12.06 20.04
N ASP A 261 1.23 12.91 19.35
CA ASP A 261 0.70 13.98 18.52
C ASP A 261 1.72 14.36 17.44
N ALA A 262 1.21 14.91 16.33
CA ALA A 262 2.02 15.42 15.24
C ALA A 262 1.48 16.79 14.83
N GLN A 263 2.38 17.77 14.79
CA GLN A 263 2.11 19.10 14.27
C GLN A 263 2.72 19.19 12.88
N GLY A 264 2.02 19.90 12.01
CA GLY A 264 2.47 20.14 10.66
C GLY A 264 1.88 21.42 10.11
N THR A 265 2.53 21.94 9.08
CA THR A 265 2.03 23.09 8.33
C THR A 265 1.57 22.63 6.95
N LEU A 266 0.49 23.23 6.48
CA LEU A 266 0.08 23.06 5.10
C LEU A 266 1.06 23.79 4.19
N ARG A 267 1.25 23.26 2.99
CA ARG A 267 2.02 23.95 1.95
C ARG A 267 1.40 25.33 1.68
N PRO A 268 2.20 26.38 1.42
CA PRO A 268 1.66 27.67 0.98
C PRO A 268 0.74 27.49 -0.24
N GLY A 269 -0.47 28.05 -0.19
CA GLY A 269 -1.46 27.87 -1.26
C GLY A 269 -2.28 26.57 -1.20
N ALA A 270 -2.03 25.65 -0.25
CA ALA A 270 -2.80 24.41 -0.12
C ALA A 270 -4.29 24.65 0.19
N ARG A 271 -4.61 25.74 0.89
CA ARG A 271 -6.00 26.15 1.17
C ARG A 271 -6.55 27.14 0.16
N GLU A 272 -5.70 27.72 -0.68
CA GLU A 272 -6.16 28.60 -1.75
C GLU A 272 -6.91 27.76 -2.77
N GLN A 273 -8.08 28.21 -3.18
CA GLN A 273 -8.92 27.50 -4.14
C GLN A 273 -8.85 28.20 -5.49
N VAL A 274 -8.77 27.42 -6.56
CA VAL A 274 -8.99 27.86 -7.93
C VAL A 274 -10.31 27.24 -8.39
N LEU A 275 -11.18 28.07 -8.95
CA LEU A 275 -12.48 27.63 -9.48
C LEU A 275 -12.46 27.80 -10.99
N ASP A 276 -12.86 26.75 -11.70
CA ASP A 276 -13.30 26.81 -13.10
C ASP A 276 -14.82 26.96 -13.09
N TYR A 277 -15.30 28.07 -13.63
CA TYR A 277 -16.73 28.37 -13.64
C TYR A 277 -17.13 29.11 -14.91
N MET A 278 -18.42 29.03 -15.23
CA MET A 278 -19.02 29.72 -16.36
C MET A 278 -19.98 30.80 -15.88
N THR A 279 -20.05 31.90 -16.63
CA THR A 279 -21.07 32.92 -16.44
C THR A 279 -21.77 33.24 -17.76
N LEU A 280 -23.07 33.53 -17.68
CA LEU A 280 -23.87 33.99 -18.81
C LEU A 280 -24.88 35.05 -18.34
N ARG A 281 -24.77 36.25 -18.89
CA ARG A 281 -25.71 37.35 -18.62
C ARG A 281 -27.01 37.13 -19.38
N LEU A 282 -28.13 37.17 -18.68
CA LEU A 282 -29.48 36.99 -19.23
C LEU A 282 -30.39 38.17 -18.90
N ALA A 283 -31.39 38.39 -19.75
CA ALA A 283 -32.30 39.53 -19.68
C ALA A 283 -33.22 39.50 -18.46
N SER A 284 -33.50 38.33 -17.90
CA SER A 284 -34.34 38.18 -16.71
C SER A 284 -33.87 37.06 -15.78
N VAL A 285 -34.24 37.16 -14.50
CA VAL A 285 -34.00 36.12 -13.49
C VAL A 285 -34.69 34.80 -13.86
N THR A 286 -35.89 34.87 -14.45
CA THR A 286 -36.68 33.69 -14.84
C THR A 286 -36.01 32.91 -15.96
N ASP A 287 -35.43 33.60 -16.94
CA ASP A 287 -34.70 32.95 -18.04
C ASP A 287 -33.43 32.26 -17.50
N ALA A 288 -32.68 32.95 -16.63
CA ALA A 288 -31.50 32.39 -15.96
C ALA A 288 -31.84 31.15 -15.14
N ALA A 289 -32.92 31.20 -14.34
CA ALA A 289 -33.35 30.06 -13.55
C ALA A 289 -33.79 28.88 -14.43
N SER A 290 -34.52 29.16 -15.52
CA SER A 290 -34.99 28.12 -16.45
C SER A 290 -33.86 27.46 -17.21
N LEU A 291 -32.83 28.21 -17.60
CA LEU A 291 -31.63 27.64 -18.22
C LEU A 291 -30.80 26.86 -17.21
N ALA A 292 -30.56 27.40 -16.01
CA ALA A 292 -29.82 26.74 -14.94
C ALA A 292 -30.47 25.40 -14.52
N ALA A 293 -31.79 25.33 -14.49
CA ALA A 293 -32.52 24.09 -14.15
C ALA A 293 -32.45 23.01 -15.25
N ARG A 294 -32.11 23.39 -16.50
CA ARG A 294 -32.00 22.45 -17.64
C ARG A 294 -30.58 22.01 -17.90
N ALA A 295 -29.60 22.86 -17.62
CA ALA A 295 -28.19 22.56 -17.79
C ALA A 295 -27.74 21.52 -16.74
N THR A 296 -27.28 20.38 -17.21
CA THR A 296 -26.85 19.24 -16.37
C THR A 296 -25.34 19.14 -16.21
N SER A 297 -24.58 19.82 -17.07
CA SER A 297 -23.12 19.92 -17.00
C SER A 297 -22.62 21.20 -17.64
N CYS A 298 -21.37 21.56 -17.37
CA CYS A 298 -20.74 22.73 -17.99
C CYS A 298 -20.69 22.64 -19.52
N ASP A 299 -20.55 21.43 -20.08
CA ASP A 299 -20.60 21.22 -21.53
C ASP A 299 -22.04 21.31 -22.07
N ASP A 300 -23.00 20.78 -21.31
CA ASP A 300 -24.44 20.85 -21.65
C ASP A 300 -24.95 22.29 -21.64
N LEU A 301 -24.38 23.19 -20.81
CA LEU A 301 -24.76 24.60 -20.80
C LEU A 301 -24.63 25.26 -22.18
N TYR A 302 -23.58 24.96 -22.95
CA TYR A 302 -23.44 25.49 -24.32
C TYR A 302 -24.55 25.01 -25.25
N VAL A 303 -24.98 23.75 -25.08
CA VAL A 303 -26.05 23.16 -25.88
C VAL A 303 -27.40 23.77 -25.49
N GLN A 304 -27.71 23.85 -24.19
CA GLN A 304 -28.98 24.38 -23.68
C GLN A 304 -29.14 25.88 -23.91
N ALA A 305 -28.04 26.65 -23.91
CA ALA A 305 -28.07 28.08 -24.18
C ALA A 305 -28.41 28.40 -25.65
N GLY A 306 -28.12 27.47 -26.57
CA GLY A 306 -28.23 27.70 -28.01
C GLY A 306 -27.10 28.58 -28.57
N PRO A 307 -26.92 28.61 -29.90
CA PRO A 307 -25.70 29.14 -30.53
C PRO A 307 -25.41 30.62 -30.25
N GLU A 308 -26.44 31.46 -30.17
CA GLU A 308 -26.27 32.91 -29.95
C GLU A 308 -25.86 33.24 -28.51
N ALA A 309 -26.43 32.56 -27.52
CA ALA A 309 -26.08 32.77 -26.11
C ALA A 309 -24.82 32.01 -25.72
N ALA A 310 -24.56 30.85 -26.35
CA ALA A 310 -23.33 30.07 -26.18
C ALA A 310 -22.07 30.91 -26.46
N ALA A 311 -22.10 31.77 -27.49
CA ALA A 311 -21.01 32.69 -27.82
C ALA A 311 -20.73 33.76 -26.73
N GLN A 312 -21.67 33.96 -25.81
CA GLN A 312 -21.57 34.93 -24.71
C GLN A 312 -21.19 34.28 -23.38
N ILE A 313 -21.10 32.95 -23.33
CA ILE A 313 -20.66 32.23 -22.13
C ILE A 313 -19.18 32.57 -21.87
N GLN A 314 -18.89 33.03 -20.66
CA GLN A 314 -17.53 33.27 -20.20
C GLN A 314 -17.12 32.15 -19.25
N ARG A 315 -16.22 31.26 -19.70
CA ARG A 315 -15.56 30.27 -18.85
C ARG A 315 -14.24 30.84 -18.33
N GLN A 316 -14.01 30.75 -17.02
CA GLN A 316 -12.83 31.30 -16.37
C GLN A 316 -12.30 30.35 -15.32
N THR A 317 -10.98 30.21 -15.26
CA THR A 317 -10.27 29.48 -14.21
C THR A 317 -9.43 30.46 -13.42
N VAL A 318 -9.87 30.82 -12.21
CA VAL A 318 -9.22 31.87 -11.40
C VAL A 318 -9.21 31.50 -9.91
N SER A 319 -8.27 32.08 -9.16
CA SER A 319 -8.28 31.99 -7.70
C SER A 319 -9.58 32.54 -7.11
N GLN A 320 -10.11 31.90 -6.07
CA GLN A 320 -11.36 32.26 -5.41
C GLN A 320 -11.39 33.73 -4.97
N GLY A 321 -10.24 34.28 -4.55
CA GLY A 321 -10.11 35.68 -4.14
C GLY A 321 -10.24 36.70 -5.29
N ALA A 322 -10.11 36.28 -6.55
CA ALA A 322 -10.28 37.13 -7.72
C ALA A 322 -11.73 37.15 -8.24
N ILE A 323 -12.61 36.29 -7.71
CA ILE A 323 -14.00 36.18 -8.15
C ILE A 323 -14.85 37.30 -7.51
N PRO A 324 -15.69 38.01 -8.29
CA PRO A 324 -16.59 39.02 -7.74
C PRO A 324 -17.47 38.47 -6.61
N GLN A 325 -17.62 39.24 -5.53
CA GLN A 325 -18.18 38.76 -4.25
C GLN A 325 -19.54 38.03 -4.38
N MET A 326 -20.48 38.58 -5.15
CA MET A 326 -21.81 37.98 -5.34
C MET A 326 -21.75 36.65 -6.12
N ILE A 327 -20.87 36.57 -7.12
CA ILE A 327 -20.63 35.34 -7.89
C ILE A 327 -19.96 34.31 -7.00
N GLY A 328 -18.90 34.70 -6.29
CA GLY A 328 -18.19 33.82 -5.35
C GLY A 328 -19.11 33.25 -4.26
N ALA A 329 -19.99 34.07 -3.69
CA ALA A 329 -20.98 33.63 -2.71
C ALA A 329 -21.96 32.60 -3.29
N ARG A 330 -22.37 32.76 -4.56
CA ARG A 330 -23.24 31.77 -5.22
C ARG A 330 -22.47 30.49 -5.53
N LEU A 331 -21.29 30.58 -6.15
CA LEU A 331 -20.44 29.42 -6.47
C LEU A 331 -20.05 28.61 -5.23
N ALA A 332 -19.92 29.24 -4.06
CA ALA A 332 -19.63 28.55 -2.80
C ALA A 332 -20.71 27.54 -2.39
N SER A 333 -21.97 27.80 -2.78
CA SER A 333 -23.11 26.91 -2.51
C SER A 333 -23.34 25.84 -3.56
N LEU A 334 -22.60 25.87 -4.67
CA LEU A 334 -22.78 24.96 -5.79
C LEU A 334 -21.81 23.79 -5.71
N ASP A 335 -22.29 22.62 -6.10
CA ASP A 335 -21.48 21.45 -6.43
C ASP A 335 -20.97 21.52 -7.87
N ALA A 336 -20.03 20.62 -8.22
CA ALA A 336 -19.53 20.52 -9.58
C ALA A 336 -20.66 20.19 -10.56
N ASN A 337 -20.68 20.88 -11.70
CA ASN A 337 -21.75 20.86 -12.70
C ASN A 337 -23.11 21.42 -12.23
N GLU A 338 -23.16 22.11 -11.09
CA GLU A 338 -24.38 22.77 -10.65
C GLU A 338 -24.41 24.23 -11.12
N ALA A 339 -25.60 24.68 -11.54
CA ALA A 339 -25.85 26.04 -11.97
C ALA A 339 -26.67 26.83 -10.94
N GLY A 340 -26.49 28.14 -10.97
CA GLY A 340 -27.11 29.09 -10.06
C GLY A 340 -27.38 30.42 -10.74
N VAL A 341 -28.10 31.28 -10.03
CA VAL A 341 -28.49 32.59 -10.54
C VAL A 341 -28.06 33.67 -9.56
N VAL A 342 -27.41 34.72 -10.08
CA VAL A 342 -27.02 35.92 -9.36
C VAL A 342 -27.78 37.10 -9.96
N PRO A 343 -28.74 37.71 -9.24
CA PRO A 343 -29.47 38.87 -9.74
C PRO A 343 -28.54 40.05 -10.07
N SER A 344 -28.77 40.73 -11.19
CA SER A 344 -27.99 41.90 -11.60
C SER A 344 -28.84 42.94 -12.33
N GLY A 345 -29.30 43.95 -11.60
CA GLY A 345 -30.19 44.98 -12.12
C GLY A 345 -31.53 44.39 -12.58
N ALA A 346 -31.93 44.69 -13.83
CA ALA A 346 -33.14 44.13 -14.44
C ALA A 346 -32.96 42.68 -14.94
N GLY A 347 -31.72 42.20 -15.05
CA GLY A 347 -31.38 40.86 -15.52
C GLY A 347 -30.74 39.99 -14.44
N ALA A 348 -30.06 38.93 -14.87
CA ALA A 348 -29.33 38.04 -13.98
C ALA A 348 -28.12 37.40 -14.67
N ASP A 349 -27.11 37.07 -13.89
CA ASP A 349 -26.02 36.18 -14.32
C ASP A 349 -26.40 34.75 -13.93
N LEU A 350 -26.48 33.86 -14.92
CA LEU A 350 -26.33 32.43 -14.66
C LEU A 350 -24.86 32.19 -14.34
N VAL A 351 -24.60 31.47 -13.26
CA VAL A 351 -23.25 31.05 -12.84
C VAL A 351 -23.24 29.55 -12.68
N MET A 352 -22.24 28.86 -13.21
CA MET A 352 -22.15 27.40 -13.12
C MET A 352 -20.75 26.99 -12.68
N LEU A 353 -20.65 26.14 -11.66
CA LEU A 353 -19.37 25.65 -11.18
C LEU A 353 -18.98 24.42 -12.00
N CYS A 354 -17.81 24.43 -12.63
CA CYS A 354 -17.30 23.29 -13.39
C CYS A 354 -16.37 22.43 -12.55
N SER A 355 -15.41 23.06 -11.87
CA SER A 355 -14.54 22.38 -10.92
C SER A 355 -14.04 23.33 -9.83
N ARG A 356 -13.68 22.74 -8.70
CA ARG A 356 -13.04 23.42 -7.57
C ARG A 356 -11.87 22.57 -7.14
N GLN A 357 -10.69 23.17 -7.07
CA GLN A 357 -9.48 22.46 -6.71
C GLN A 357 -8.50 23.37 -5.96
N PRO A 358 -7.62 22.80 -5.11
CA PRO A 358 -6.53 23.57 -4.52
C PRO A 358 -5.69 24.26 -5.59
N ALA A 359 -5.23 25.49 -5.33
CA ALA A 359 -4.42 26.26 -6.27
C ALA A 359 -3.14 25.50 -6.66
N LEU A 360 -2.56 24.74 -5.73
CA LEU A 360 -1.40 23.88 -5.99
C LEU A 360 -1.73 22.72 -6.95
N ALA A 361 -2.95 22.19 -6.92
CA ALA A 361 -3.40 21.17 -7.87
C ALA A 361 -3.59 21.76 -9.27
N ALA A 362 -4.18 22.96 -9.34
CA ALA A 362 -4.37 23.69 -10.59
C ALA A 362 -3.03 24.09 -11.24
N GLN A 363 -2.05 24.50 -10.44
CA GLN A 363 -0.70 24.80 -10.95
C GLN A 363 -0.08 23.57 -11.60
N ALA A 364 -0.15 22.40 -10.96
CA ALA A 364 0.35 21.14 -11.50
C ALA A 364 -0.36 20.64 -12.78
N GLN A 365 -1.46 21.29 -13.22
CA GLN A 365 -2.19 20.98 -14.46
C GLN A 365 -1.70 21.79 -15.66
N VAL A 366 -1.12 22.97 -15.45
CA VAL A 366 -0.79 23.87 -16.56
C VAL A 366 0.52 23.41 -17.21
N ALA A 367 0.45 22.61 -18.26
CA ALA A 367 1.54 22.60 -19.23
C ALA A 367 1.64 24.03 -19.78
N THR A 368 2.57 24.83 -19.28
CA THR A 368 2.89 26.12 -19.88
C THR A 368 3.58 25.82 -21.20
N THR A 369 2.79 25.66 -22.26
CA THR A 369 3.25 25.87 -23.63
C THR A 369 3.44 27.38 -23.78
N ALA A 370 4.65 27.85 -23.51
CA ALA A 370 5.07 29.13 -24.07
C ALA A 370 5.36 28.86 -25.55
N LEU A 371 4.77 29.63 -26.47
CA LEU A 371 5.29 29.78 -27.83
C LEU A 371 6.60 30.57 -27.69
N PRO A 372 7.79 29.98 -27.90
CA PRO A 372 8.98 30.76 -28.09
C PRO A 372 8.94 31.39 -29.50
N ASP A 373 9.75 32.42 -29.74
CA ASP A 373 9.80 33.15 -31.03
C ASP A 373 10.14 32.24 -32.25
N ASP A 374 10.55 30.99 -32.01
CA ASP A 374 10.88 29.97 -33.00
C ASP A 374 9.71 29.05 -33.39
N GLY A 375 8.53 29.21 -32.78
CA GLY A 375 7.30 28.52 -33.18
C GLY A 375 7.25 27.03 -32.85
N VAL A 376 8.12 26.54 -31.98
CA VAL A 376 8.08 25.15 -31.48
C VAL A 376 7.51 25.16 -30.05
N GLU A 377 6.35 24.53 -29.83
CA GLU A 377 5.80 24.33 -28.47
C GLU A 377 6.79 23.54 -27.61
N ALA A 378 7.59 24.24 -26.82
CA ALA A 378 8.37 23.63 -25.76
C ALA A 378 7.58 23.77 -24.46
N ALA A 379 7.16 22.64 -23.89
CA ALA A 379 6.68 22.61 -22.52
C ALA A 379 7.81 23.09 -21.60
N ILE A 380 7.65 24.26 -20.98
CA ILE A 380 8.56 24.68 -19.92
C ILE A 380 8.33 23.69 -18.76
N PRO A 381 9.35 22.95 -18.29
CA PRO A 381 9.21 22.14 -17.09
C PRO A 381 8.82 23.09 -15.96
N GLN A 382 7.64 22.91 -15.40
CA GLN A 382 7.27 23.63 -14.20
C GLN A 382 8.27 23.28 -13.09
N PRO A 383 8.63 24.23 -12.21
CA PRO A 383 9.27 23.85 -10.98
C PRO A 383 8.32 22.92 -10.25
N GLU A 384 8.69 21.64 -10.12
CA GLU A 384 7.97 20.69 -9.27
C GLU A 384 7.70 21.39 -7.94
N VAL A 385 6.43 21.61 -7.60
CA VAL A 385 6.11 22.11 -6.26
C VAL A 385 6.56 21.01 -5.31
N GLN A 386 7.67 21.25 -4.60
CA GLN A 386 8.41 20.21 -3.87
C GLN A 386 7.46 19.32 -3.06
N GLY A 387 7.48 18.02 -3.36
CA GLY A 387 6.69 17.01 -2.64
C GLY A 387 5.21 16.92 -3.05
N ILE A 388 4.78 17.51 -4.17
CA ILE A 388 3.48 17.25 -4.80
C ILE A 388 3.71 16.43 -6.09
N PRO A 389 3.09 15.25 -6.23
CA PRO A 389 3.21 14.45 -7.44
C PRO A 389 2.45 15.05 -8.63
N SER A 390 2.95 14.79 -9.84
CA SER A 390 2.19 15.12 -11.06
C SER A 390 0.90 14.32 -11.14
N ARG A 391 -0.09 14.84 -11.87
CA ARG A 391 -1.38 14.14 -12.07
C ARG A 391 -1.22 12.78 -12.73
N GLU A 392 -0.32 12.68 -13.71
CA GLU A 392 0.02 11.41 -14.35
C GLU A 392 0.59 10.42 -13.34
N ALA A 393 1.55 10.86 -12.50
CA ALA A 393 2.10 10.01 -11.45
C ALA A 393 1.05 9.59 -10.41
N VAL A 394 0.07 10.44 -10.09
CA VAL A 394 -1.07 10.07 -9.24
C VAL A 394 -1.97 9.05 -9.94
N ARG A 395 -2.29 9.27 -11.22
CA ARG A 395 -3.12 8.36 -12.02
C ARG A 395 -2.50 6.98 -12.11
N ASP A 396 -1.20 6.88 -12.38
CA ASP A 396 -0.48 5.61 -12.46
C ASP A 396 -0.46 4.88 -11.11
N ARG A 397 -0.27 5.61 -10.00
CA ARG A 397 -0.36 5.02 -8.65
C ARG A 397 -1.75 4.47 -8.36
N LEU A 398 -2.80 5.26 -8.66
CA LEU A 398 -4.19 4.82 -8.46
C LEU A 398 -4.51 3.61 -9.33
N PHE A 399 -4.06 3.61 -10.58
CA PHE A 399 -4.24 2.50 -11.51
C PHE A 399 -3.60 1.22 -10.99
N ASN A 400 -2.33 1.29 -10.58
CA ASN A 400 -1.60 0.16 -10.01
C ASN A 400 -2.24 -0.33 -8.70
N ALA A 401 -2.66 0.58 -7.82
CA ALA A 401 -3.35 0.24 -6.59
C ALA A 401 -4.68 -0.49 -6.86
N LYS A 402 -5.50 0.02 -7.78
CA LYS A 402 -6.76 -0.61 -8.17
C LYS A 402 -6.55 -2.00 -8.77
N ILE A 403 -5.55 -2.17 -9.64
CA ILE A 403 -5.23 -3.49 -10.22
C ILE A 403 -4.81 -4.47 -9.15
N ASN A 404 -3.93 -4.06 -8.23
CA ASN A 404 -3.46 -4.94 -7.16
C ASN A 404 -4.62 -5.37 -6.25
N THR A 405 -5.45 -4.42 -5.82
CA THR A 405 -6.66 -4.72 -5.03
C THR A 405 -7.62 -5.65 -5.78
N ALA A 406 -7.85 -5.42 -7.08
CA ALA A 406 -8.70 -6.28 -7.90
C ALA A 406 -8.10 -7.69 -8.09
N ALA A 407 -6.77 -7.81 -8.19
CA ALA A 407 -6.07 -9.09 -8.29
C ALA A 407 -6.15 -9.87 -6.97
N GLU A 408 -5.98 -9.21 -5.83
CA GLU A 408 -6.18 -9.81 -4.52
C GLU A 408 -7.62 -10.29 -4.33
N GLY A 409 -8.60 -9.48 -4.74
CA GLY A 409 -10.02 -9.85 -4.75
C GLY A 409 -10.28 -11.08 -5.62
N LEU A 410 -9.77 -11.10 -6.85
CA LEU A 410 -9.92 -12.26 -7.75
C LEU A 410 -9.32 -13.53 -7.14
N LEU A 411 -8.15 -13.46 -6.50
CA LEU A 411 -7.55 -14.61 -5.85
C LEU A 411 -8.36 -15.06 -4.62
N ALA A 412 -8.96 -14.13 -3.87
CA ALA A 412 -9.87 -14.46 -2.77
C ALA A 412 -11.13 -15.17 -3.28
N ASP A 413 -11.72 -14.71 -4.38
CA ASP A 413 -12.86 -15.36 -5.02
C ASP A 413 -12.50 -16.78 -5.48
N LEU A 414 -11.34 -16.95 -6.13
CA LEU A 414 -10.84 -18.27 -6.54
C LEU A 414 -10.68 -19.23 -5.36
N ARG A 415 -10.22 -18.74 -4.19
CA ARG A 415 -10.13 -19.56 -2.97
C ARG A 415 -11.51 -19.93 -2.44
N ALA A 416 -12.47 -19.00 -2.48
CA ALA A 416 -13.83 -19.21 -2.00
C ALA A 416 -14.58 -20.25 -2.85
N ASP A 417 -14.35 -20.24 -4.17
CA ASP A 417 -14.98 -21.16 -5.12
C ASP A 417 -14.28 -22.52 -5.20
N ALA A 418 -13.03 -22.62 -4.72
CA ALA A 418 -12.25 -23.85 -4.79
C ALA A 418 -12.70 -24.90 -3.76
N ILE A 419 -12.64 -26.16 -4.16
CA ILE A 419 -12.82 -27.30 -3.26
C ILE A 419 -11.48 -27.56 -2.56
N ILE A 420 -11.33 -27.05 -1.34
CA ILE A 420 -10.15 -27.24 -0.51
C ILE A 420 -10.45 -28.25 0.59
N ARG A 421 -9.75 -29.39 0.59
CA ARG A 421 -9.97 -30.49 1.55
C ARG A 421 -8.66 -30.92 2.19
N ARG A 422 -8.70 -31.26 3.47
CA ARG A 422 -7.56 -31.87 4.18
C ARG A 422 -7.76 -33.39 4.25
N PRO A 423 -6.66 -34.17 4.21
CA PRO A 423 -6.69 -35.63 4.24
C PRO A 423 -7.27 -36.20 5.53
#